data_AF-A0A9X9A5U2-F1
#
_entry.id   AF-A0A9X9A5U2-F1
#
_cell.length_a   1.000
_cell.length_b   1.000
_cell.length_c   1.000
_cell.angle_alpha   90.00
_cell.angle_beta   90.00
_cell.angle_gamma   90.00
#
_symmetry.space_group_name_H-M   'P 1'
#
loop_
_entity.id
_entity.type
_entity.pdbx_description
1 polymer ?
#
loop_
_entity_poly.entity_id
_entity_poly.type
_entity_poly.pdbx_seq_one_letter_code
_entity_poly.pdbx_strand_id
1 'polypeptide(L)'
;GLFELVDGGTLFLDELNSMPLDLQAKMLRVLEDGVIRRIGDNKTRKVDVRVITAMNQPPEICLRENKIRTDLYYRLNVFSLYIPPLRERTEDV
;
A
#
# COMPACT_ATOMS: atom_id res chain seq x y z
N GLY A 1 -3.73 -2.31 -15.27
CA GLY A 1 -2.29 -2.65 -15.29
C GLY A 1 -2.02 -3.72 -14.26
N LEU A 2 -1.26 -3.43 -13.21
CA LEU A 2 -0.97 -4.39 -12.13
C LEU A 2 -2.23 -4.88 -11.40
N PHE A 3 -3.13 -3.98 -10.99
CA PHE A 3 -4.38 -4.37 -10.32
C PHE A 3 -5.32 -5.26 -11.17
N GLU A 4 -5.26 -5.17 -12.50
CA GLU A 4 -6.06 -6.06 -13.37
C GLU A 4 -5.44 -7.44 -13.49
N LEU A 5 -4.11 -7.52 -13.40
CA LEU A 5 -3.39 -8.80 -13.43
C LEU A 5 -3.57 -9.59 -12.13
N VAL A 6 -3.90 -8.91 -11.04
CA VAL A 6 -4.03 -9.47 -9.69
C VAL A 6 -5.50 -9.54 -9.25
N ASP A 7 -6.45 -9.43 -10.18
CA ASP A 7 -7.87 -9.57 -9.88
C ASP A 7 -8.18 -10.95 -9.28
N GLY A 8 -8.86 -10.98 -8.14
CA GLY A 8 -9.09 -12.16 -7.30
C GLY A 8 -7.87 -12.58 -6.44
N GLY A 9 -6.80 -11.79 -6.43
CA GLY A 9 -5.52 -12.13 -5.82
C GLY A 9 -5.06 -11.20 -4.70
N THR A 10 -3.76 -11.25 -4.39
CA THR A 10 -3.12 -10.38 -3.40
C THR A 10 -1.97 -9.60 -4.03
N LEU A 11 -1.99 -8.27 -3.87
CA LEU A 11 -0.92 -7.37 -4.28
C LEU A 11 -0.05 -7.03 -3.06
N PHE A 12 1.23 -7.38 -3.14
CA PHE A 12 2.25 -6.94 -2.18
C PHE A 12 2.95 -5.69 -2.71
N LEU A 13 3.05 -4.67 -1.88
CA LEU A 13 3.75 -3.42 -2.18
C LEU A 13 4.84 -3.19 -1.16
N ASP A 14 6.09 -3.23 -1.60
CA ASP A 14 7.22 -2.87 -0.77
C ASP A 14 7.47 -1.37 -0.82
N GLU A 15 8.13 -0.84 0.21
CA GLU A 15 8.52 0.56 0.35
C GLU A 15 7.38 1.57 0.05
N LEU A 16 6.23 1.42 0.71
CA LEU A 16 5.09 2.34 0.51
C LEU A 16 5.48 3.81 0.74
N ASN A 17 6.41 4.08 1.66
CA ASN A 17 6.95 5.40 1.96
C ASN A 17 7.82 6.01 0.84
N SER A 18 8.24 5.22 -0.15
CA SER A 18 8.93 5.67 -1.35
C SER A 18 7.96 5.98 -2.51
N MET A 19 6.67 5.64 -2.36
CA MET A 19 5.68 5.84 -3.41
C MET A 19 5.32 7.33 -3.56
N PRO A 20 5.30 7.89 -4.79
CA PRO A 20 4.80 9.24 -5.02
C PRO A 20 3.37 9.46 -4.52
N LEU A 21 3.08 10.62 -3.92
CA LEU A 21 1.77 10.93 -3.31
C LEU A 21 0.59 10.89 -4.30
N ASP A 22 0.83 11.17 -5.57
CA ASP A 22 -0.17 11.09 -6.65
C ASP A 22 -0.54 9.64 -6.98
N LEU A 23 0.42 8.71 -6.85
CA LEU A 23 0.17 7.28 -6.99
C LEU A 23 -0.55 6.72 -5.76
N GLN A 24 -0.19 7.20 -4.57
CA GLN A 24 -0.92 6.89 -3.32
C GLN A 24 -2.40 7.29 -3.41
N ALA A 25 -2.71 8.45 -4.03
CA ALA A 25 -4.09 8.88 -4.26
C ALA A 25 -4.88 7.91 -5.15
N LYS A 26 -4.22 7.36 -6.20
CA LYS A 26 -4.83 6.36 -7.06
C LYS A 26 -5.05 5.06 -6.32
N MET A 27 -4.08 4.64 -5.50
CA MET A 27 -4.18 3.45 -4.67
C MET A 27 -5.32 3.53 -3.67
N LEU A 28 -5.50 4.68 -3.00
CA LEU A 28 -6.61 4.89 -2.07
C LEU A 28 -7.97 4.63 -2.76
N ARG A 29 -8.17 5.15 -3.98
CA ARG A 29 -9.40 4.89 -4.74
C ARG A 29 -9.63 3.41 -5.03
N VAL A 30 -8.58 2.64 -5.27
CA VAL A 30 -8.72 1.18 -5.44
C VAL A 30 -9.15 0.51 -4.14
N LEU A 31 -8.58 0.92 -3.01
CA LEU A 31 -8.91 0.38 -1.69
C LEU A 31 -10.31 0.77 -1.19
N GLU A 32 -10.84 1.91 -1.64
CA GLU A 32 -12.16 2.40 -1.27
C GLU A 32 -13.26 1.85 -2.19
N ASP A 33 -13.11 2.07 -3.50
CA ASP A 33 -14.18 1.82 -4.47
C ASP A 33 -14.04 0.48 -5.19
N GLY A 34 -12.91 -0.22 -5.04
CA GLY A 34 -12.61 -1.44 -5.78
C GLY A 34 -12.58 -1.22 -7.29
N VAL A 35 -12.32 0.03 -7.75
CA VAL A 35 -12.25 0.35 -9.17
C VAL A 35 -10.93 0.97 -9.55
N ILE A 36 -10.50 0.67 -10.77
CA ILE A 36 -9.33 1.28 -11.38
C ILE A 36 -9.69 1.91 -12.72
N ARG A 37 -8.87 2.87 -13.14
CA ARG A 37 -8.93 3.48 -14.46
C ARG A 37 -7.54 3.41 -15.09
N ARG A 38 -7.46 2.93 -16.33
CA ARG A 38 -6.20 2.93 -17.07
C ARG A 38 -5.79 4.37 -17.40
N ILE A 39 -4.49 4.61 -17.54
CA ILE A 39 -3.98 5.91 -17.96
C ILE A 39 -4.52 6.20 -19.37
N GLY A 40 -5.17 7.35 -19.54
CA GLY A 40 -5.78 7.75 -20.82
C GLY A 40 -7.13 7.09 -21.15
N ASP A 41 -7.65 6.20 -20.29
CA ASP A 41 -8.97 5.59 -20.47
C ASP A 41 -10.03 6.35 -19.65
N ASN A 42 -11.25 6.38 -20.16
CA ASN A 42 -12.41 6.95 -19.47
C ASN A 42 -13.27 5.87 -18.79
N LYS A 43 -13.00 4.58 -19.07
CA LYS A 43 -13.72 3.47 -18.46
C LYS A 43 -13.09 3.07 -17.13
N THR A 44 -13.93 2.91 -16.11
CA THR A 44 -13.56 2.27 -14.85
C THR A 44 -13.77 0.76 -14.95
N ARG A 45 -12.95 0.00 -14.22
CA ARG A 45 -13.03 -1.46 -14.13
C ARG A 45 -13.04 -1.85 -12.67
N LYS A 46 -13.97 -2.73 -12.27
CA LYS A 46 -13.96 -3.33 -10.94
C LYS A 46 -12.81 -4.34 -10.82
N VAL A 47 -12.19 -4.37 -9.66
CA VAL A 47 -11.13 -5.32 -9.29
C VAL A 47 -11.36 -5.74 -7.84
N ASP A 48 -11.15 -7.01 -7.55
CA ASP A 48 -11.14 -7.55 -6.19
C ASP A 48 -9.71 -7.94 -5.83
N VAL A 49 -9.04 -7.12 -5.02
CA VAL A 49 -7.62 -7.30 -4.71
C VAL A 49 -7.39 -7.10 -3.22
N ARG A 50 -6.79 -8.11 -2.58
CA ARG A 50 -6.23 -7.96 -1.24
C ARG A 50 -4.90 -7.22 -1.33
N VAL A 51 -4.68 -6.23 -0.49
CA VAL A 51 -3.42 -5.47 -0.48
C VAL A 51 -2.64 -5.73 0.80
N ILE A 52 -1.33 -5.95 0.66
CA ILE A 52 -0.37 -6.03 1.76
C ILE A 52 0.76 -5.04 1.44
N THR A 53 1.12 -4.20 2.41
CA THR A 53 2.16 -3.18 2.23
C THR A 53 3.27 -3.32 3.26
N ALA A 54 4.50 -2.98 2.89
CA ALA A 54 5.64 -2.91 3.79
C ALA A 54 6.30 -1.51 3.74
N MET A 55 6.97 -1.16 4.84
CA MET A 55 7.73 0.08 4.99
C MET A 55 8.96 -0.18 5.86
N ASN A 56 10.05 0.53 5.55
CA ASN A 56 11.30 0.45 6.30
C ASN A 56 11.48 1.61 7.31
N GLN A 57 10.49 2.49 7.42
CA GLN A 57 10.48 3.61 8.35
C GLN A 57 9.21 3.59 9.21
N PRO A 58 9.27 4.03 10.48
CA PRO A 58 8.10 4.15 11.33
C PRO A 58 7.00 5.00 10.70
N PRO A 59 5.72 4.59 10.78
CA PRO A 59 4.62 5.33 10.17
C PRO A 59 4.51 6.77 10.66
N GLU A 60 4.78 7.04 11.94
CA GLU A 60 4.70 8.36 12.55
C GLU A 60 5.68 9.35 11.90
N ILE A 61 6.88 8.86 11.55
CA ILE A 61 7.89 9.64 10.85
C ILE A 61 7.43 9.90 9.41
N CYS A 62 6.93 8.88 8.72
CA CYS A 62 6.48 9.00 7.34
C CYS A 62 5.31 9.98 7.19
N LEU A 63 4.37 9.99 8.14
CA LEU A 63 3.26 10.93 8.18
C LEU A 63 3.74 12.36 8.41
N ARG A 64 4.65 12.57 9.38
CA ARG A 64 5.21 13.89 9.69
C ARG A 64 6.02 14.47 8.52
N GLU A 65 6.74 13.62 7.80
CA GLU A 65 7.54 14.01 6.63
C GLU A 65 6.73 14.10 5.33
N ASN A 66 5.41 13.89 5.41
CA ASN A 66 4.52 13.88 4.25
C ASN A 66 4.96 12.90 3.14
N LYS A 67 5.59 11.79 3.55
CA LYS A 67 5.93 10.67 2.66
C LYS A 67 4.72 9.78 2.39
N ILE A 68 3.75 9.79 3.30
CA ILE A 68 2.51 9.00 3.18
C ILE A 68 1.33 9.88 3.48
N ARG A 69 0.28 9.74 2.67
CA ARG A 69 -0.99 10.41 2.94
C ARG A 69 -1.68 9.78 4.16
N THR A 70 -2.15 10.63 5.05
CA THR A 70 -2.84 10.23 6.28
C THR A 70 -4.07 9.35 6.03
N ASP A 71 -4.86 9.67 4.99
CA ASP A 71 -6.04 8.90 4.60
C ASP A 71 -5.69 7.47 4.15
N LEU A 72 -4.67 7.33 3.31
CA LEU A 72 -4.15 6.04 2.88
C LEU A 72 -3.61 5.22 4.05
N TYR A 73 -2.85 5.86 4.95
CA TYR A 73 -2.32 5.19 6.13
C TYR A 73 -3.45 4.59 6.98
N TYR A 74 -4.47 5.37 7.34
CA TYR A 74 -5.58 4.87 8.15
C TYR A 74 -6.40 3.79 7.43
N ARG A 75 -6.49 3.83 6.10
CA ARG A 75 -7.15 2.78 5.33
C ARG A 75 -6.38 1.44 5.35
N LEU A 76 -5.05 1.50 5.38
CA LEU A 76 -4.18 0.32 5.40
C LEU A 76 -3.94 -0.20 6.82
N ASN A 77 -3.85 0.69 7.82
CA ASN A 77 -3.53 0.40 9.21
C ASN A 77 -4.70 -0.23 10.00
N VAL A 78 -5.51 -1.05 9.34
CA VAL A 78 -6.51 -1.91 10.00
C VAL A 78 -5.80 -3.06 10.72
N PHE A 79 -4.70 -3.55 10.13
CA PHE A 79 -3.86 -4.58 10.71
C PHE A 79 -2.40 -4.30 10.34
N SER A 80 -1.55 -4.21 11.36
CA SER A 80 -0.12 -3.91 11.20
C SER A 80 0.72 -4.90 11.97
N LEU A 81 1.81 -5.34 11.35
CA LEU A 81 2.78 -6.26 11.93
C LEU A 81 4.15 -5.58 11.96
N TYR A 82 4.73 -5.50 13.15
CA TYR A 82 6.11 -5.08 13.32
C TYR A 82 7.02 -6.30 13.23
N ILE A 83 8.03 -6.24 12.36
CA ILE A 83 9.03 -7.29 12.22
C ILE A 83 10.32 -6.79 12.89
N PRO A 84 10.74 -7.38 14.03
CA PRO A 84 11.96 -6.95 14.70
C PRO A 84 13.19 -7.26 13.85
N PRO A 85 14.25 -6.42 13.91
CA PRO A 85 15.47 -6.64 13.17
C PRO A 85 16.17 -7.93 13.66
N LEU A 86 16.93 -8.58 12.77
CA LEU A 86 17.57 -9.87 13.07
C LEU A 86 18.48 -9.85 14.31
N ARG A 87 19.10 -8.70 14.63
CA ARG A 87 19.92 -8.51 15.85
C ARG A 87 19.14 -8.68 17.17
N GLU A 88 17.82 -8.58 17.13
CA GLU A 88 16.91 -8.80 18.26
C GLU A 88 16.29 -10.21 18.25
N ARG A 89 16.62 -11.02 17.23
CA ARG A 89 16.15 -12.39 16.99
C ARG A 89 17.33 -13.34 16.82
N THR A 90 18.23 -13.34 17.81
CA THR A 90 19.49 -14.08 17.72
C THR A 90 19.32 -15.60 17.67
N GLU A 91 18.16 -16.10 18.09
CA GLU A 91 17.76 -17.51 18.06
C GLU A 91 17.39 -18.04 16.66
N ASP A 92 17.18 -17.16 15.68
CA ASP A 92 16.80 -17.53 14.30
C ASP A 92 18.02 -17.76 13.37
N VAL A 93 19.25 -17.64 13.88
CA VAL A 93 20.52 -17.76 13.14
C VAL A 93 21.35 -18.92 13.68
#